data_AF-A0A522U5V9-F1
#
_entry.id   AF-A0A522U5V9-F1
#
_cell.length_a   1.000
_cell.length_b   1.000
_cell.length_c   1.000
_cell.angle_alpha   90.00
_cell.angle_beta   90.00
_cell.angle_gamma   90.00
#
_symmetry.space_group_name_H-M   'P 1'
#
loop_
_entity.id
_entity.type
_entity.pdbx_description
1 polymer ?
#
loop_
_entity_poly.entity_id
_entity_poly.type
_entity_poly.pdbx_seq_one_letter_code
_entity_poly.pdbx_strand_id
1 'polypeptide(L)'
;MRLVAESFAWPFRGAWRSSWAPGLLAVLLLPIAFVPLLGYAIAATRAAASDPAHGPPKWTISARLLADGFWTAMALALLSVPFALVLNPLAEFLFEAHLWRVGDRSQSEFYAHLASGFILALPWGLALLLLMPHATARFATTARPGDLFDFGAAIQGVRRGFAAWNLAAAAMVTAWAAGVACVGLLCIGLVPGIFYAILVSAHASAALHDQDPDSPPR
;
A
#
# COMPACT_ATOMS: atom_id res chain seq x y z
N MET A 1 19.69 -6.23 -2.17
CA MET A 1 19.78 -6.24 -0.69
C MET A 1 19.84 -4.84 -0.09
N ARG A 2 20.71 -3.93 -0.57
CA ARG A 2 20.81 -2.55 -0.05
C ARG A 2 19.49 -1.77 -0.05
N LEU A 3 18.72 -1.84 -1.14
CA LEU A 3 17.40 -1.18 -1.29
C LEU A 3 16.36 -1.65 -0.26
N VAL A 4 16.37 -2.95 0.08
CA VAL A 4 15.46 -3.54 1.08
C VAL A 4 15.81 -3.00 2.47
N ALA A 5 17.08 -3.09 2.86
CA ALA A 5 17.55 -2.59 4.15
C ALA A 5 17.35 -1.07 4.29
N GLU A 6 17.60 -0.31 3.23
CA GLU A 6 17.38 1.14 3.23
C GLU A 6 15.89 1.49 3.39
N SER A 7 14.99 0.73 2.76
CA SER A 7 13.54 0.94 2.90
C SER A 7 13.05 0.71 4.34
N PHE A 8 13.58 -0.31 5.04
CA PHE A 8 13.23 -0.54 6.44
C PHE A 8 13.84 0.48 7.41
N ALA A 9 15.00 1.05 7.09
CA ALA A 9 15.66 2.07 7.91
C ALA A 9 15.11 3.49 7.68
N TRP A 10 14.60 3.77 6.47
CA TRP A 10 14.17 5.11 6.06
C TRP A 10 13.12 5.77 6.98
N PRO A 11 12.10 5.06 7.52
CA PRO A 11 11.12 5.64 8.44
C PRO A 11 11.70 6.30 9.70
N PHE A 12 12.95 5.98 10.06
CA PHE A 12 13.66 6.49 11.24
C PHE A 12 14.77 7.50 10.92
N ARG A 13 14.91 7.92 9.66
CA ARG A 13 15.91 8.92 9.25
C ARG A 13 15.43 10.35 9.53
N GLY A 14 16.37 11.28 9.67
CA GLY A 14 16.10 12.70 9.86
C GLY A 14 15.23 13.01 11.09
N ALA A 15 14.33 13.98 10.96
CA ALA A 15 13.42 14.40 12.03
C ALA A 15 12.18 13.49 12.18
N TRP A 16 12.38 12.16 12.14
CA TRP A 16 11.32 11.15 12.11
C TRP A 16 10.28 11.30 13.23
N ARG A 17 10.68 11.71 14.44
CA ARG A 17 9.75 11.90 15.56
C ARG A 17 8.59 12.85 15.22
N SER A 18 8.86 13.87 14.40
CA SER A 18 7.84 14.86 14.00
C SER A 18 6.82 14.32 13.00
N SER A 19 7.13 13.23 12.29
CA SER A 19 6.23 12.61 11.32
C SER A 19 5.44 11.42 11.89
N TRP A 20 5.97 10.77 12.93
CA TRP A 20 5.34 9.61 13.55
C TRP A 20 4.10 9.96 14.37
N ALA A 21 4.13 10.96 15.25
CA ALA A 21 2.97 11.23 16.10
C ALA A 21 1.68 11.55 15.31
N PRO A 22 1.70 12.42 14.26
CA PRO A 22 0.52 12.65 13.44
C PRO A 22 0.17 11.43 12.57
N GLY A 23 1.16 10.65 12.15
CA GLY A 23 0.95 9.42 11.39
C GLY A 23 0.24 8.32 12.18
N LEU A 24 0.63 8.12 13.44
CA LEU A 24 -0.08 7.22 14.35
C LEU A 24 -1.52 7.67 14.59
N LEU A 25 -1.73 8.97 14.76
CA LEU A 25 -3.08 9.53 14.90
C LEU A 25 -3.91 9.32 13.63
N ALA A 26 -3.32 9.51 12.44
CA ALA A 26 -3.99 9.28 11.16
C ALA A 26 -4.36 7.80 10.95
N VAL A 27 -3.50 6.86 11.36
CA VAL A 27 -3.81 5.42 11.32
C VAL A 27 -4.88 5.05 12.36
N LEU A 28 -4.83 5.65 13.56
CA LEU A 28 -5.87 5.41 14.58
C LEU A 28 -7.24 5.91 14.11
N LEU A 29 -7.27 7.05 13.41
CA LEU A 29 -8.47 7.67 12.85
C LEU A 29 -8.71 7.27 11.40
N LEU A 30 -8.21 6.12 10.95
CA LEU A 30 -8.22 5.71 9.54
C LEU A 30 -9.58 5.86 8.83
N PRO A 31 -10.75 5.56 9.43
CA PRO A 31 -12.03 5.77 8.76
C PRO A 31 -12.27 7.21 8.30
N ILE A 32 -11.70 8.20 8.98
CA ILE A 32 -11.85 9.63 8.70
C ILE A 32 -10.59 10.20 8.04
N ALA A 33 -9.41 9.75 8.48
CA ALA A 33 -8.11 10.22 8.03
C ALA A 33 -7.56 9.44 6.82
N PHE A 34 -8.35 8.56 6.20
CA PHE A 34 -7.95 7.74 5.06
C PHE A 34 -7.35 8.58 3.92
N VAL A 35 -8.06 9.63 3.49
CA VAL A 35 -7.61 10.52 2.41
C VAL A 35 -6.33 11.26 2.80
N PRO A 36 -6.24 11.97 3.94
CA PRO A 36 -4.99 12.57 4.39
C PRO A 36 -3.82 11.59 4.50
N LEU A 37 -4.07 10.36 4.97
CA LEU A 37 -3.03 9.33 5.14
C LEU A 37 -2.47 8.87 3.79
N LEU A 38 -3.32 8.65 2.79
CA LEU A 38 -2.88 8.33 1.44
C LEU A 38 -2.13 9.50 0.79
N GLY A 39 -2.62 10.73 0.99
CA GLY A 39 -1.93 11.94 0.52
C GLY A 39 -0.54 12.09 1.12
N TYR A 40 -0.42 11.78 2.41
CA TYR A 40 0.87 11.73 3.10
C TYR A 40 1.77 10.60 2.56
N ALA A 41 1.23 9.43 2.22
CA ALA A 41 2.01 8.35 1.59
C ALA A 41 2.59 8.79 0.23
N ILE A 42 1.84 9.55 -0.58
CA ILE A 42 2.33 10.15 -1.82
C ILE A 42 3.39 11.22 -1.54
N ALA A 43 3.18 12.08 -0.53
CA ALA A 43 4.17 13.07 -0.12
C ALA A 43 5.48 12.40 0.36
N ALA A 44 5.38 11.30 1.10
CA ALA A 44 6.52 10.49 1.53
C ALA A 44 7.24 9.84 0.34
N THR A 45 6.48 9.30 -0.62
CA THR A 45 7.03 8.74 -1.87
C THR A 45 7.78 9.81 -2.67
N ARG A 46 7.20 11.02 -2.77
CA ARG A 46 7.80 12.17 -3.45
C ARG A 46 9.09 12.62 -2.76
N ALA A 47 9.09 12.69 -1.43
CA ALA A 47 10.27 13.05 -0.63
C ALA A 47 11.38 12.01 -0.82
N ALA A 48 11.06 10.73 -0.69
CA ALA A 48 12.01 9.63 -0.89
C ALA A 48 12.57 9.61 -2.32
N ALA A 49 11.74 9.91 -3.33
CA ALA A 49 12.20 10.03 -4.71
C ALA A 49 13.16 11.21 -4.85
N SER A 50 12.82 12.39 -4.33
CA SER A 50 13.70 13.58 -4.45
C SER A 50 15.03 13.43 -3.70
N ASP A 51 15.01 12.90 -2.48
CA ASP A 51 16.19 12.72 -1.64
C ASP A 51 16.00 11.54 -0.68
N PRO A 52 16.51 10.34 -1.02
CA PRO A 52 16.41 9.14 -0.18
C PRO A 52 17.18 9.23 1.15
N ALA A 53 18.11 10.18 1.29
CA ALA A 53 18.86 10.36 2.52
C ALA A 53 18.03 11.12 3.57
N HIS A 54 17.15 12.00 3.12
CA HIS A 54 16.19 12.69 3.98
C HIS A 54 15.03 11.75 4.32
N GLY A 55 14.76 11.60 5.62
CA GLY A 55 13.67 10.77 6.13
C GLY A 55 12.27 11.32 5.81
N PRO A 56 11.22 10.75 6.43
CA PRO A 56 9.84 11.12 6.13
C PRO A 56 9.55 12.63 6.28
N PRO A 57 8.75 13.23 5.38
CA PRO A 57 8.43 14.65 5.42
C PRO A 57 7.59 15.01 6.65
N LYS A 58 7.60 16.28 7.03
CA LYS A 58 6.71 16.78 8.09
C LYS A 58 5.26 16.81 7.60
N TRP A 59 4.32 16.52 8.50
CA TRP A 59 2.90 16.66 8.20
C TRP A 59 2.54 18.12 7.97
N THR A 60 2.04 18.42 6.78
CA THR A 60 1.52 19.74 6.41
C THR A 60 0.19 19.54 5.71
N ILE A 61 -0.90 19.92 6.38
CA ILE A 61 -2.23 19.86 5.77
C ILE A 61 -2.27 20.93 4.68
N SER A 62 -2.33 20.49 3.44
CA SER A 62 -2.36 21.35 2.26
C SER A 62 -3.39 20.82 1.26
N ALA A 63 -3.90 21.70 0.40
CA ALA A 63 -4.81 21.31 -0.68
C ALA A 63 -4.19 20.21 -1.56
N ARG A 64 -2.86 20.26 -1.77
CA ARG A 64 -2.12 19.23 -2.52
C ARG A 64 -2.15 17.87 -1.81
N LEU A 65 -1.90 17.83 -0.50
CA LEU A 65 -1.95 16.58 0.26
C LEU A 65 -3.34 15.94 0.18
N LEU A 66 -4.40 16.74 0.31
CA LEU A 66 -5.78 16.24 0.20
C LEU A 66 -6.12 15.80 -1.23
N ALA A 67 -5.67 16.53 -2.25
CA ALA A 67 -5.87 16.16 -3.65
C ALA A 67 -5.13 14.86 -4.00
N ASP A 68 -3.86 14.74 -3.63
CA ASP A 68 -3.05 13.52 -3.83
C ASP A 68 -3.71 12.32 -3.15
N GLY A 69 -4.21 12.52 -1.92
CA GLY A 69 -4.94 11.51 -1.17
C GLY A 69 -6.27 11.13 -1.80
N PHE A 70 -7.04 12.11 -2.29
CA PHE A 70 -8.33 11.88 -2.94
C PHE A 70 -8.17 11.06 -4.22
N TRP A 71 -7.22 11.42 -5.09
CA TRP A 71 -6.96 10.68 -6.32
C TRP A 71 -6.47 9.27 -6.05
N THR A 72 -5.58 9.09 -5.06
CA THR A 72 -5.12 7.76 -4.66
C THR A 72 -6.26 6.93 -4.08
N ALA A 73 -7.13 7.53 -3.24
CA ALA A 73 -8.31 6.86 -2.70
C ALA A 73 -9.29 6.45 -3.82
N MET A 74 -9.51 7.32 -4.79
CA MET A 74 -10.36 7.05 -5.96
C MET A 74 -9.80 5.89 -6.78
N ALA A 75 -8.49 5.89 -7.05
CA ALA A 75 -7.83 4.80 -7.77
C ALA A 75 -7.98 3.47 -7.01
N LEU A 76 -7.70 3.45 -5.71
CA LEU A 76 -7.87 2.26 -4.88
C LEU A 76 -9.32 1.79 -4.79
N ALA A 77 -10.29 2.70 -4.69
CA ALA A 77 -11.71 2.36 -4.67
C ALA A 77 -12.13 1.69 -5.99
N LEU A 78 -11.80 2.31 -7.14
CA LEU A 78 -12.09 1.76 -8.47
C LEU A 78 -11.39 0.41 -8.68
N LEU A 79 -10.11 0.32 -8.30
CA LEU A 79 -9.32 -0.91 -8.31
C LEU A 79 -9.76 -1.92 -7.25
N SER A 80 -10.73 -1.63 -6.39
CA SER A 80 -11.29 -2.59 -5.42
C SER A 80 -12.72 -3.00 -5.78
N VAL A 81 -13.35 -2.35 -6.78
CA VAL A 81 -14.70 -2.67 -7.23
C VAL A 81 -14.82 -4.14 -7.65
N PRO A 82 -13.96 -4.70 -8.53
CA PRO A 82 -14.15 -6.09 -8.94
C PRO A 82 -13.94 -7.10 -7.79
N PHE A 83 -13.06 -6.81 -6.83
CA PHE A 83 -12.93 -7.61 -5.61
C PHE A 83 -14.24 -7.63 -4.82
N ALA A 84 -14.85 -6.47 -4.59
CA ALA A 84 -16.11 -6.35 -3.87
C ALA A 84 -17.27 -7.06 -4.61
N LEU A 85 -17.29 -6.98 -5.95
CA LEU A 85 -18.30 -7.62 -6.78
C LEU A 85 -18.16 -9.16 -6.80
N VAL A 86 -16.95 -9.68 -6.73
CA VAL A 86 -16.69 -11.14 -6.78
C VAL A 86 -16.76 -11.80 -5.40
N LEU A 87 -16.61 -11.04 -4.31
CA LEU A 87 -16.60 -11.58 -2.95
C LEU A 87 -17.88 -12.35 -2.59
N ASN A 88 -19.04 -11.73 -2.79
CA ASN A 88 -20.34 -12.32 -2.44
C ASN A 88 -20.66 -13.58 -3.27
N PRO A 89 -20.57 -13.58 -4.62
CA PRO A 89 -20.86 -14.78 -5.40
C PRO A 89 -19.88 -15.92 -5.10
N LEU A 90 -18.62 -15.61 -4.79
CA LEU A 90 -17.66 -16.64 -4.36
C LEU A 90 -18.04 -17.22 -2.99
N ALA A 91 -18.46 -16.39 -2.04
CA ALA A 91 -18.90 -16.84 -0.71
C ALA A 91 -20.13 -17.73 -0.79
N GLU A 92 -21.12 -17.35 -1.62
CA GLU A 92 -22.30 -18.16 -1.87
C GLU A 92 -21.93 -19.51 -2.50
N PHE A 93 -21.06 -19.52 -3.50
CA PHE A 93 -20.57 -20.75 -4.11
C PHE A 93 -19.86 -21.68 -3.09
N LEU A 94 -19.00 -21.15 -2.24
CA LEU A 94 -18.30 -21.96 -1.21
C LEU A 94 -19.26 -22.49 -0.13
N PHE A 95 -20.28 -21.70 0.22
CA PHE A 95 -21.33 -22.10 1.13
C PHE A 95 -22.16 -23.26 0.54
N GLU A 96 -22.62 -23.11 -0.71
CA GLU A 96 -23.38 -24.14 -1.43
C GLU A 96 -22.57 -25.41 -1.72
N ALA A 97 -21.25 -25.29 -1.91
CA ALA A 97 -20.36 -26.43 -2.08
C ALA A 97 -20.19 -27.28 -0.79
N HIS A 98 -20.77 -26.87 0.35
CA HIS A 98 -20.72 -27.58 1.64
C HIS A 98 -19.30 -27.92 2.12
N LEU A 99 -18.30 -27.11 1.76
CA LEU A 99 -16.89 -27.39 2.08
C LEU A 99 -16.60 -27.36 3.59
N TRP A 100 -17.41 -26.62 4.37
CA TRP A 100 -17.38 -26.60 5.84
C TRP A 100 -18.78 -26.72 6.44
N ARG A 101 -19.09 -27.89 7.01
CA ARG A 101 -20.31 -28.11 7.79
C ARG A 101 -20.05 -27.80 9.26
N VAL A 102 -20.42 -26.60 9.68
CA VAL A 102 -20.54 -26.24 11.10
C VAL A 102 -22.02 -26.36 11.48
N GLY A 103 -22.32 -26.72 12.74
CA GLY A 103 -23.69 -27.01 13.18
C GLY A 103 -24.69 -25.85 13.09
N ASP A 104 -24.20 -24.62 12.91
CA ASP A 104 -25.00 -23.41 12.78
C ASP A 104 -24.78 -22.74 11.40
N ARG A 105 -25.89 -22.38 10.74
CA ARG A 105 -25.92 -21.76 9.41
C ARG A 105 -25.20 -20.42 9.40
N SER A 106 -25.39 -19.61 10.45
CA SER A 106 -24.75 -18.29 10.57
C SER A 106 -23.22 -18.37 10.62
N GLN A 107 -22.69 -19.40 11.28
CA GLN A 107 -21.25 -19.65 11.37
C GLN A 107 -20.70 -20.13 10.02
N SER A 108 -21.42 -21.01 9.34
CA SER A 108 -21.01 -21.50 8.01
C SER A 108 -20.98 -20.36 6.98
N GLU A 109 -21.98 -19.45 6.99
CA GLU A 109 -21.99 -18.25 6.15
C GLU A 109 -20.80 -17.32 6.46
N PHE A 110 -20.48 -17.09 7.73
CA PHE A 110 -19.31 -16.29 8.13
C PHE A 110 -18.00 -16.92 7.65
N TYR A 111 -17.81 -18.22 7.84
CA TYR A 111 -16.60 -18.92 7.38
C TYR A 111 -16.48 -18.92 5.86
N ALA A 112 -17.58 -19.01 5.12
CA ALA A 112 -17.57 -18.93 3.66
C ALA A 112 -17.12 -17.53 3.18
N HIS A 113 -17.58 -16.46 3.82
CA HIS A 113 -17.10 -15.10 3.54
C HIS A 113 -15.63 -14.92 3.90
N LEU A 114 -15.20 -15.45 5.04
CA LEU A 114 -13.81 -15.39 5.47
C LEU A 114 -12.89 -16.12 4.48
N ALA A 115 -13.26 -17.34 4.08
CA ALA A 115 -12.52 -18.14 3.10
C ALA A 115 -12.46 -17.45 1.73
N SER A 116 -13.59 -16.93 1.24
CA SER A 116 -13.67 -16.17 -0.02
C SER A 116 -12.78 -14.94 0.02
N GLY A 117 -12.80 -14.21 1.14
CA GLY A 117 -11.92 -13.09 1.39
C GLY A 117 -10.45 -13.48 1.25
N PHE A 118 -10.01 -14.57 1.87
CA PHE A 118 -8.63 -15.04 1.75
C PHE A 118 -8.27 -15.52 0.34
N ILE A 119 -9.17 -16.25 -0.32
CA ILE A 119 -8.97 -16.74 -1.69
C ILE A 119 -8.80 -15.58 -2.67
N LEU A 120 -9.57 -14.50 -2.49
CA LEU A 120 -9.47 -13.31 -3.34
C LEU A 120 -8.35 -12.36 -2.92
N ALA A 121 -8.01 -12.29 -1.63
CA ALA A 121 -7.00 -11.36 -1.13
C ALA A 121 -5.62 -11.60 -1.74
N LEU A 122 -5.24 -12.87 -1.97
CA LEU A 122 -3.97 -13.24 -2.57
C LEU A 122 -3.81 -12.74 -4.03
N PRO A 123 -4.70 -13.12 -4.98
CA PRO A 123 -4.62 -12.64 -6.35
C PRO A 123 -4.81 -11.12 -6.43
N TRP A 124 -5.68 -10.54 -5.59
CA TRP A 124 -5.91 -9.11 -5.59
C TRP A 124 -4.73 -8.31 -5.03
N GLY A 125 -4.14 -8.78 -3.93
CA GLY A 125 -2.93 -8.21 -3.35
C GLY A 125 -1.78 -8.23 -4.35
N LEU A 126 -1.63 -9.33 -5.11
CA LEU A 126 -0.63 -9.41 -6.18
C LEU A 126 -0.92 -8.43 -7.32
N ALA A 127 -2.18 -8.28 -7.74
CA ALA A 127 -2.57 -7.31 -8.75
C ALA A 127 -2.26 -5.86 -8.30
N LEU A 128 -2.59 -5.52 -7.06
CA LEU A 128 -2.27 -4.21 -6.48
C LEU A 128 -0.76 -3.99 -6.35
N LEU A 129 0.02 -5.01 -5.97
CA LEU A 129 1.49 -4.93 -5.94
C LEU A 129 2.11 -4.77 -7.33
N LEU A 130 1.45 -5.29 -8.37
CA LEU A 130 1.91 -5.12 -9.75
C LEU A 130 1.67 -3.69 -10.24
N LEU A 131 0.49 -3.14 -9.95
CA LEU A 131 0.03 -1.88 -10.50
C LEU A 131 0.44 -0.66 -9.66
N MET A 132 0.17 -0.70 -8.35
CA MET A 132 0.24 0.49 -7.50
C MET A 132 1.64 1.04 -7.32
N PRO A 133 2.72 0.26 -7.07
CA PRO A 133 4.05 0.83 -6.79
C PRO A 133 4.60 1.74 -7.89
N HIS A 134 4.46 1.34 -9.16
CA HIS A 134 4.92 2.16 -10.30
C HIS A 134 3.98 3.34 -10.53
N ALA A 135 2.67 3.13 -10.39
CA ALA A 135 1.66 4.16 -10.53
C ALA A 135 1.81 5.26 -9.46
N THR A 136 2.05 4.90 -8.20
CA THR A 136 2.29 5.84 -7.10
C THR A 136 3.61 6.57 -7.27
N ALA A 137 4.66 5.89 -7.72
CA ALA A 137 5.95 6.53 -7.97
C ALA A 137 5.85 7.59 -9.07
N ARG A 138 5.21 7.28 -10.20
CA ARG A 138 4.94 8.25 -11.28
C ARG A 138 4.03 9.38 -10.83
N PHE A 139 2.92 9.08 -10.17
CA PHE A 139 2.02 10.10 -9.66
C PHE A 139 2.72 11.04 -8.66
N ALA A 140 3.60 10.48 -7.81
CA ALA A 140 4.41 11.25 -6.88
C ALA A 140 5.41 12.18 -7.57
N THR A 141 5.85 11.91 -8.80
CA THR A 141 6.76 12.81 -9.52
C THR A 141 6.02 13.78 -10.44
N THR A 142 5.05 13.31 -11.22
CA THR A 142 4.34 14.11 -12.24
C THR A 142 3.16 14.91 -11.68
N ALA A 143 2.60 14.50 -10.54
CA ALA A 143 1.33 15.00 -9.99
C ALA A 143 0.12 14.89 -10.96
N ARG A 144 0.17 14.00 -11.95
CA ARG A 144 -0.93 13.77 -12.91
C ARG A 144 -1.79 12.57 -12.49
N PRO A 145 -3.07 12.75 -12.14
CA PRO A 145 -3.92 11.64 -11.70
C PRO A 145 -4.06 10.50 -12.71
N GLY A 146 -3.92 10.80 -14.00
CA GLY A 146 -3.96 9.78 -15.06
C GLY A 146 -2.88 8.71 -14.93
N ASP A 147 -1.74 9.01 -14.29
CA ASP A 147 -0.66 8.04 -14.06
C ASP A 147 -1.07 6.93 -13.08
N LEU A 148 -2.10 7.14 -12.25
CA LEU A 148 -2.64 6.12 -11.36
C LEU A 148 -3.41 5.02 -12.12
N PHE A 149 -3.85 5.31 -13.35
CA PHE A 149 -4.66 4.43 -14.18
C PHE A 149 -3.92 3.90 -15.41
N ASP A 150 -2.65 4.28 -15.59
CA ASP A 150 -1.81 3.83 -16.69
C ASP A 150 -1.23 2.44 -16.40
N PHE A 151 -2.11 1.43 -16.43
CA PHE A 151 -1.75 0.04 -16.14
C PHE A 151 -0.74 -0.53 -17.14
N GLY A 152 -0.80 -0.07 -18.39
CA GLY A 152 0.13 -0.50 -19.43
C GLY A 152 1.57 -0.16 -19.06
N ALA A 153 1.80 1.07 -18.64
CA ALA A 153 3.12 1.49 -18.21
C ALA A 153 3.54 0.90 -16.86
N ALA A 154 2.62 0.64 -15.93
CA ALA A 154 2.94 -0.09 -14.69
C ALA A 154 3.47 -1.50 -15.01
N ILE A 155 2.80 -2.24 -15.90
CA ILE A 155 3.24 -3.57 -16.33
C ILE A 155 4.57 -3.49 -17.10
N GLN A 156 4.75 -2.49 -17.96
CA GLN A 156 6.01 -2.30 -18.67
C GLN A 156 7.17 -2.00 -17.71
N GLY A 157 6.95 -1.18 -16.67
CA GLY A 157 7.93 -0.90 -15.62
C GLY A 157 8.37 -2.17 -14.91
N VAL A 158 7.41 -3.03 -14.51
CA VAL A 158 7.71 -4.34 -13.92
C VAL A 158 8.51 -5.22 -14.88
N ARG A 159 8.15 -5.25 -16.17
CA ARG A 159 8.87 -6.07 -17.18
C ARG A 159 10.30 -5.59 -17.41
N ARG A 160 10.53 -4.28 -17.43
CA ARG A 160 11.87 -3.68 -17.62
C ARG A 160 12.74 -3.84 -16.38
N GLY A 161 12.16 -3.70 -15.18
CA GLY A 161 12.85 -3.67 -13.90
C GLY A 161 12.44 -4.77 -12.93
N PHE A 162 12.20 -6.00 -13.39
CA PHE A 162 11.60 -7.07 -12.56
C PHE A 162 12.36 -7.33 -11.25
N ALA A 163 13.70 -7.32 -11.28
CA ALA A 163 14.50 -7.53 -10.08
C ALA A 163 14.31 -6.42 -9.05
N ALA A 164 14.22 -5.16 -9.49
CA ALA A 164 13.97 -4.02 -8.61
C ALA A 164 12.53 -4.04 -8.06
N TRP A 165 11.55 -4.33 -8.92
CA TRP A 165 10.17 -4.53 -8.52
C TRP A 165 10.04 -5.65 -7.48
N ASN A 166 10.68 -6.80 -7.70
CA ASN A 166 10.60 -7.94 -6.79
C ASN A 166 11.21 -7.60 -5.41
N LEU A 167 12.31 -6.84 -5.37
CA LEU A 167 12.90 -6.36 -4.11
C LEU A 167 11.99 -5.35 -3.39
N ALA A 168 11.36 -4.43 -4.13
CA ALA A 168 10.41 -3.46 -3.58
C ALA A 168 9.15 -4.17 -3.05
N ALA A 169 8.58 -5.09 -3.83
CA ALA A 169 7.45 -5.92 -3.44
C ALA A 169 7.76 -6.76 -2.20
N ALA A 170 8.94 -7.39 -2.14
CA ALA A 170 9.38 -8.12 -0.96
C ALA A 170 9.45 -7.20 0.27
N ALA A 171 10.03 -6.00 0.15
CA ALA A 171 10.08 -5.04 1.26
C ALA A 171 8.68 -4.62 1.74
N MET A 172 7.76 -4.33 0.81
CA MET A 172 6.36 -3.99 1.12
C MET A 172 5.66 -5.14 1.84
N VAL A 173 5.67 -6.34 1.26
CA VAL A 173 4.98 -7.52 1.83
C VAL A 173 5.55 -7.85 3.19
N THR A 174 6.88 -7.82 3.37
CA THR A 174 7.50 -8.06 4.67
C THR A 174 7.15 -6.98 5.70
N ALA A 175 7.09 -5.70 5.31
CA ALA A 175 6.69 -4.64 6.22
C ALA A 175 5.23 -4.76 6.67
N TRP A 176 4.32 -5.10 5.76
CA TRP A 176 2.92 -5.38 6.08
C TRP A 176 2.75 -6.64 6.92
N ALA A 177 3.49 -7.72 6.60
CA ALA A 177 3.49 -8.94 7.42
C ALA A 177 3.97 -8.65 8.85
N ALA A 178 5.02 -7.84 9.02
CA ALA A 178 5.48 -7.40 10.33
C ALA A 178 4.42 -6.54 11.05
N GLY A 179 3.80 -5.59 10.35
CA GLY A 179 2.75 -4.74 10.90
C GLY A 179 1.51 -5.52 11.35
N VAL A 180 1.10 -6.54 10.59
CA VAL A 180 -0.01 -7.44 10.96
C VAL A 180 0.41 -8.42 12.05
N ALA A 181 1.66 -8.91 12.07
CA ALA A 181 2.16 -9.76 13.15
C ALA A 181 2.08 -9.06 14.52
N CYS A 182 2.15 -7.72 14.55
CA CYS A 182 1.94 -6.93 15.76
C CYS A 182 0.50 -7.01 16.33
N VAL A 183 -0.48 -7.59 15.61
CA VAL A 183 -1.79 -7.95 16.19
C VAL A 183 -1.62 -8.93 17.35
N GLY A 184 -0.63 -9.83 17.27
CA GLY A 184 -0.30 -10.77 18.35
C GLY A 184 0.25 -10.13 19.62
N LEU A 185 0.67 -8.85 19.56
CA LEU A 185 1.17 -8.08 20.71
C LEU A 185 0.06 -7.20 21.32
N LEU A 186 -1.10 -7.82 21.63
CA LEU A 186 -2.26 -7.16 22.23
C LEU A 186 -2.79 -5.95 21.43
N CYS A 187 -2.64 -5.96 20.10
CA CYS A 187 -3.04 -4.86 19.20
C CYS A 187 -2.32 -3.51 19.39
N ILE A 188 -1.45 -3.35 20.40
CA ILE A 188 -0.73 -2.09 20.66
C ILE A 188 0.24 -1.77 19.52
N GLY A 189 0.88 -2.78 18.95
CA GLY A 189 1.81 -2.62 17.85
C GLY A 189 1.16 -2.45 16.47
N LEU A 190 -0.17 -2.60 16.34
CA LEU A 190 -0.85 -2.56 15.05
C LEU A 190 -0.78 -1.16 14.41
N VAL A 191 -1.11 -0.12 15.17
CA VAL A 191 -1.08 1.28 14.70
C VAL A 191 0.32 1.69 14.24
N PRO A 192 1.39 1.53 15.05
CA PRO A 192 2.75 1.83 14.58
C PRO A 192 3.23 0.91 13.47
N GLY A 193 2.82 -0.37 13.47
CA GLY A 193 3.15 -1.32 12.42
C GLY A 193 2.57 -0.97 11.05
N ILE A 194 1.31 -0.56 11.00
CA ILE A 194 0.65 -0.08 9.76
C ILE A 194 1.32 1.19 9.27
N PHE A 195 1.54 2.18 10.14
CA PHE A 195 2.18 3.42 9.72
C PHE A 195 3.61 3.18 9.19
N TYR A 196 4.35 2.30 9.87
CA TYR A 196 5.65 1.85 9.40
C TYR A 196 5.58 1.20 8.01
N ALA A 197 4.66 0.27 7.80
CA ALA A 197 4.48 -0.39 6.50
C ALA A 197 4.15 0.59 5.38
N ILE A 198 3.35 1.63 5.66
CA ILE A 198 3.05 2.70 4.70
C ILE A 198 4.34 3.46 4.31
N LEU A 199 5.17 3.84 5.29
CA LEU A 199 6.42 4.55 5.04
C LEU A 199 7.44 3.70 4.27
N VAL A 200 7.57 2.42 4.62
CA VAL A 200 8.42 1.46 3.89
C VAL A 200 7.92 1.31 2.46
N SER A 201 6.60 1.21 2.26
CA SER A 201 5.99 1.09 0.93
C SER A 201 6.18 2.36 0.09
N ALA A 202 6.12 3.54 0.71
CA ALA A 202 6.40 4.81 0.03
C ALA A 202 7.86 4.88 -0.46
N HIS A 203 8.82 4.52 0.38
CA HIS A 203 10.23 4.49 0.00
C HIS A 203 10.52 3.42 -1.06
N ALA A 204 9.96 2.22 -0.90
CA ALA A 204 10.13 1.13 -1.86
C ALA A 204 9.51 1.47 -3.23
N SER A 205 8.39 2.18 -3.27
CA SER A 205 7.78 2.68 -4.51
C SER A 205 8.65 3.73 -5.18
N ALA A 206 9.17 4.69 -4.40
CA ALA A 206 10.05 5.74 -4.91
C ALA A 206 11.30 5.19 -5.61
N ALA A 207 11.90 4.14 -5.05
CA ALA A 207 13.10 3.51 -5.60
C ALA A 207 12.87 2.82 -6.96
N LEU A 208 11.62 2.59 -7.38
CA LEU A 208 11.29 2.06 -8.71
C LEU A 208 11.34 3.12 -9.81
N HIS A 209 11.18 4.40 -9.47
CA HIS A 209 11.23 5.50 -10.44
C HIS A 209 12.66 5.82 -10.90
N ASP A 210 13.63 5.73 -9.99
CA ASP A 210 15.05 6.03 -10.28
C ASP A 210 15.71 5.01 -11.23
N GLN A 211 15.04 3.88 -11.55
CA GLN A 211 15.56 2.85 -12.46
C GLN A 211 14.90 2.85 -13.86
N ASP A 212 14.02 3.81 -14.15
CA ASP A 212 13.48 3.98 -15.50
C ASP A 212 14.56 4.67 -16.39
N PRO A 213 15.03 4.05 -17.48
CA PRO A 213 16.12 4.59 -18.32
C PRO A 213 15.78 5.90 -19.04
N ASP A 214 14.50 6.30 -19.06
CA ASP A 214 14.02 7.57 -19.62
C ASP A 214 14.03 8.72 -18.60
N SER A 215 14.43 8.45 -17.34
CA SER A 215 14.61 9.50 -16.33
C SER A 215 15.89 10.29 -16.61
N PRO A 216 15.84 11.63 -16.71
CA PRO A 216 17.04 12.42 -16.95
C PRO A 216 18.07 12.18 -15.83
N PRO A 217 19.37 12.04 -16.17
CA PRO A 217 20.41 11.89 -15.17
C PRO A 217 20.43 13.10 -14.26
N ARG A 218 20.52 12.87 -12.95
CA ARG A 218 20.77 13.92 -11.96
C ARG A 218 22.21 14.38 -12.03
#